data_AF-A0A9P5R113-F1
#
_entry.id   AF-A0A9P5R113-F1
#
_cell.length_a   1.000
_cell.length_b   1.000
_cell.length_c   1.000
_cell.angle_alpha   90.00
_cell.angle_beta   90.00
_cell.angle_gamma   90.00
#
_symmetry.space_group_name_H-M   'P 1'
#
loop_
_entity.id
_entity.type
_entity.pdbx_description
1 polymer ?
#
loop_
_entity_poly.entity_id
_entity_poly.type
_entity_poly.pdbx_seq_one_letter_code
_entity_poly.pdbx_strand_id
1 'polypeptide(L)'
;MSTFGTHFRVTTFGESHCKGVGCIIDGCPPGLALTEDDIQPQLTRRRPGQSNLTTPRDEKDRVTILSGTEFGHTLGTPIGLTVPNQDQRPHDYTETDLFP
;
A
#
# COMPACT_ATOMS: atom_id res chain seq x y z
N MET A 1 10.01 -11.39 -7.66
CA MET A 1 8.73 -11.65 -8.34
C MET A 1 7.67 -10.80 -7.64
N SER A 2 7.06 -9.84 -8.34
CA SER A 2 6.19 -8.79 -7.76
C SER A 2 4.69 -9.06 -7.92
N THR A 3 4.32 -10.14 -8.60
CA THR A 3 2.94 -10.48 -8.94
C THR A 3 2.53 -11.83 -8.36
N PHE A 4 1.35 -11.88 -7.74
CA PHE A 4 0.75 -13.07 -7.15
C PHE A 4 -0.67 -13.27 -7.68
N GLY A 5 -1.06 -14.52 -7.97
CA GLY A 5 -2.40 -14.90 -8.43
C GLY A 5 -2.56 -15.03 -9.95
N THR A 6 -3.68 -15.62 -10.38
CA THR A 6 -3.99 -15.93 -11.79
C THR A 6 -5.22 -15.14 -12.27
N HIS A 7 -6.39 -15.42 -11.71
CA HIS A 7 -7.64 -14.72 -12.05
C HIS A 7 -7.83 -13.46 -11.19
N PHE A 8 -7.59 -13.56 -9.89
CA PHE A 8 -7.46 -12.42 -9.00
C PHE A 8 -5.97 -12.19 -8.76
N ARG A 9 -5.43 -11.14 -9.36
CA ARG A 9 -3.98 -10.93 -9.47
C ARG A 9 -3.57 -9.64 -8.79
N VAL A 10 -2.59 -9.72 -7.92
CA VAL A 10 -2.03 -8.58 -7.19
C VAL A 10 -0.59 -8.37 -7.63
N THR A 11 -0.27 -7.17 -8.09
CA THR A 11 1.08 -6.75 -8.45
C THR A 11 1.50 -5.61 -7.54
N THR A 12 2.57 -5.78 -6.77
CA THR A 12 3.09 -4.77 -5.85
C THR A 12 4.23 -3.96 -6.48
N PHE A 13 4.39 -2.71 -6.08
CA PHE A 13 5.51 -1.86 -6.46
C PHE A 13 5.93 -0.94 -5.31
N GLY A 14 7.10 -0.34 -5.45
CA GLY A 14 7.64 0.64 -4.53
C GLY A 14 8.51 0.04 -3.43
N GLU A 15 9.47 0.84 -3.01
CA GLU A 15 10.45 0.53 -1.98
C GLU A 15 10.18 1.33 -0.70
N SER A 16 10.54 0.78 0.46
CA SER A 16 10.36 1.45 1.75
C SER A 16 11.14 2.75 1.88
N HIS A 17 12.25 2.89 1.13
CA HIS A 17 13.08 4.09 1.11
C HIS A 17 12.67 5.06 0.00
N CYS A 18 11.67 4.76 -0.82
CA CYS A 18 11.15 5.66 -1.86
C CYS A 18 9.97 6.50 -1.30
N LYS A 19 9.29 7.23 -2.18
CA LYS A 19 8.14 8.10 -1.83
C LYS A 19 6.93 7.35 -1.28
N GLY A 20 6.81 6.07 -1.56
CA GLY A 20 5.66 5.26 -1.17
C GLY A 20 5.68 3.88 -1.80
N VAL A 21 4.75 3.05 -1.35
CA VAL A 21 4.50 1.72 -1.87
C VAL A 21 3.09 1.64 -2.43
N GLY A 22 2.82 0.64 -3.26
CA GLY A 22 1.49 0.45 -3.81
C GLY A 22 1.30 -0.89 -4.46
N CYS A 23 0.09 -1.11 -4.95
CA CYS A 23 -0.22 -2.29 -5.72
C CYS A 23 -1.34 -2.05 -6.74
N ILE A 24 -1.41 -2.95 -7.71
CA ILE A 24 -2.48 -3.05 -8.68
C ILE A 24 -3.16 -4.40 -8.47
N ILE A 25 -4.48 -4.37 -8.34
CA ILE A 25 -5.31 -5.56 -8.20
C ILE A 25 -6.16 -5.69 -9.46
N ASP A 26 -6.07 -6.84 -10.11
CA ASP A 26 -6.74 -7.17 -11.36
C ASP A 26 -7.67 -8.38 -11.16
N GLY A 27 -8.78 -8.43 -11.91
CA GLY A 27 -9.80 -9.46 -11.84
C GLY A 27 -10.76 -9.37 -10.65
N CYS A 28 -10.87 -8.19 -10.02
CA CYS A 28 -11.95 -7.91 -9.07
C CYS A 28 -13.27 -7.74 -9.85
N PRO A 29 -14.37 -8.44 -9.54
CA PRO A 29 -15.63 -8.27 -10.24
C PRO A 29 -16.24 -6.87 -9.97
N PRO A 30 -17.04 -6.32 -10.90
CA PRO A 30 -17.75 -5.06 -10.69
C PRO A 30 -18.89 -5.18 -9.65
N GLY A 31 -19.26 -4.06 -9.05
CA GLY A 31 -20.43 -3.93 -8.17
C GLY A 31 -20.19 -4.30 -6.71
N LEU A 32 -18.96 -4.57 -6.29
CA LEU A 32 -18.62 -4.78 -4.89
C LEU A 32 -18.44 -3.43 -4.19
N ALA A 33 -19.01 -3.27 -3.00
CA ALA A 33 -18.72 -2.11 -2.17
C ALA A 33 -17.25 -2.12 -1.74
N LEU A 34 -16.53 -1.03 -2.02
CA LEU A 34 -15.12 -0.89 -1.67
C LEU A 34 -14.76 0.59 -1.51
N THR A 35 -14.20 0.92 -0.35
CA THR A 35 -13.63 2.22 0.00
C THR A 35 -12.31 2.04 0.75
N GLU A 36 -11.54 3.11 0.93
CA GLU A 36 -10.32 3.10 1.74
C GLU A 36 -10.57 2.63 3.18
N ASP A 37 -11.74 2.92 3.73
CA ASP A 37 -12.14 2.56 5.11
C ASP A 37 -12.28 1.04 5.30
N ASP A 38 -12.51 0.29 4.21
CA ASP A 38 -12.54 -1.19 4.24
C ASP A 38 -11.12 -1.78 4.35
N ILE A 39 -10.12 -1.05 3.85
CA ILE A 39 -8.71 -1.49 3.76
C ILE A 39 -7.91 -1.00 4.97
N GLN A 40 -8.16 0.22 5.43
CA GLN A 40 -7.43 0.90 6.49
C GLN A 40 -7.32 0.10 7.80
N PRO A 41 -8.36 -0.63 8.27
CA PRO A 41 -8.24 -1.46 9.47
C PRO A 41 -7.22 -2.60 9.32
N GLN A 42 -7.09 -3.18 8.11
CA GLN A 42 -6.12 -4.25 7.86
C GLN A 42 -4.69 -3.71 7.83
N LEU A 43 -4.49 -2.51 7.29
CA LEU A 43 -3.20 -1.82 7.35
C LEU A 43 -2.83 -1.46 8.78
N THR A 44 -3.78 -0.90 9.54
CA THR A 44 -3.58 -0.52 10.94
C THR A 44 -3.20 -1.71 11.82
N ARG A 45 -3.82 -2.88 11.59
CA ARG A 45 -3.47 -4.14 12.28
C ARG A 45 -2.04 -4.62 12.00
N ARG A 46 -1.50 -4.33 10.81
CA ARG A 46 -0.15 -4.76 10.40
C ARG A 46 0.95 -3.85 10.93
N ARG A 47 0.61 -2.67 11.47
CA ARG A 47 1.61 -1.71 11.96
C ARG A 47 2.44 -2.30 13.11
N PRO A 48 3.78 -2.37 13.00
CA PRO A 48 4.66 -2.58 14.14
C PRO A 48 4.55 -1.35 15.07
N GLY A 49 4.65 -1.52 16.40
CA GLY A 49 4.43 -0.42 17.36
C GLY A 49 3.25 -0.62 18.32
N GLN A 50 2.42 -1.65 18.11
CA GLN A 50 1.24 -1.94 18.96
C GLN A 50 1.60 -2.50 20.36
N SER A 51 2.89 -2.72 20.64
CA SER A 51 3.38 -3.15 21.95
C SER A 51 4.58 -2.32 22.40
N ASN A 52 4.77 -2.19 23.72
CA ASN A 52 5.87 -1.43 24.36
C ASN A 52 7.30 -1.88 23.98
N LEU A 53 7.44 -2.94 23.18
CA LEU A 53 8.73 -3.53 22.76
C LEU A 53 9.14 -3.13 21.34
N THR A 54 8.29 -2.40 20.61
CA THR A 54 8.51 -2.08 19.19
C THR A 54 8.75 -0.58 18.99
N THR A 55 9.56 -0.23 18.00
CA THR A 55 9.94 1.16 17.70
C THR A 55 8.69 2.02 17.41
N PRO A 56 8.66 3.28 17.85
CA PRO A 56 7.53 4.18 17.64
C PRO A 56 7.58 4.76 16.23
N ARG A 57 7.39 3.92 15.20
CA ARG A 57 7.07 4.43 13.87
C ARG A 57 5.57 4.69 13.84
N ASP A 58 5.18 5.95 14.08
CA ASP A 58 3.82 6.44 13.88
C ASP A 58 3.57 6.70 12.38
N GLU A 59 3.87 5.71 11.55
CA GLU A 59 3.56 5.77 10.12
C GLU A 59 2.03 5.75 10.02
N LYS A 60 1.44 6.91 9.68
CA LYS A 60 0.03 6.97 9.29
C LYS A 60 -0.09 6.40 7.88
N ASP A 61 0.16 5.10 7.75
CA ASP A 61 -0.05 4.30 6.55
C ASP A 61 -1.49 4.47 6.09
N ARG A 62 -1.73 5.48 5.26
CA ARG A 62 -3.03 5.84 4.75
C ARG A 62 -3.09 5.35 3.32
N VAL A 63 -3.97 4.40 3.08
CA VAL A 63 -4.24 3.94 1.72
C VAL A 63 -5.06 4.96 0.96
N THR A 64 -4.78 5.07 -0.33
CA THR A 64 -5.59 5.81 -1.30
C THR A 64 -5.92 4.89 -2.46
N ILE A 65 -7.19 4.84 -2.86
CA ILE A 65 -7.62 4.16 -4.09
C ILE A 65 -7.50 5.15 -5.24
N LEU A 66 -6.69 4.83 -6.24
CA LEU A 66 -6.44 5.68 -7.41
C LEU A 66 -7.33 5.33 -8.61
N SER A 67 -7.79 4.08 -8.71
CA SER A 67 -8.57 3.58 -9.85
C SER A 67 -9.39 2.36 -9.47
N GLY A 68 -10.28 1.92 -10.37
CA GLY A 68 -11.02 0.66 -10.25
C GLY A 68 -12.27 0.73 -9.38
N THR A 69 -12.55 1.89 -8.77
CA THR A 69 -13.76 2.15 -8.00
C THR A 69 -14.40 3.47 -8.41
N GLU A 70 -15.73 3.54 -8.40
CA GLU A 70 -16.52 4.76 -8.55
C GLU A 70 -17.76 4.68 -7.65
N PHE A 71 -18.16 5.79 -7.03
CA PHE A 71 -19.29 5.83 -6.09
C PHE A 71 -19.25 4.75 -4.99
N GLY A 72 -18.05 4.42 -4.51
CA GLY A 72 -17.84 3.38 -3.49
C GLY A 72 -18.03 1.94 -3.98
N HIS A 73 -18.06 1.71 -5.29
CA HIS A 73 -18.24 0.39 -5.88
C HIS A 73 -17.14 0.07 -6.90
N THR A 74 -16.75 -1.20 -7.01
CA THR A 74 -15.78 -1.66 -7.99
C THR A 74 -16.34 -1.60 -9.41
N LEU A 75 -15.50 -1.23 -10.37
CA LEU A 75 -15.86 -1.12 -11.79
C LEU A 75 -15.56 -2.38 -12.61
N GLY A 76 -14.86 -3.36 -12.03
CA GLY A 76 -14.34 -4.51 -12.77
C GLY A 76 -13.02 -4.24 -13.49
N THR A 77 -12.55 -2.98 -13.49
CA THR A 77 -11.24 -2.56 -14.00
C THR A 77 -10.17 -2.66 -12.90
N PRO A 78 -8.87 -2.61 -13.25
CA PRO A 78 -7.81 -2.71 -12.26
C PRO A 78 -7.88 -1.64 -11.16
N ILE A 79 -7.79 -2.10 -9.92
CA ILE A 79 -7.82 -1.27 -8.72
C ILE A 79 -6.38 -0.90 -8.36
N GLY A 80 -6.06 0.40 -8.43
CA GLY A 80 -4.76 0.94 -8.04
C GLY A 80 -4.80 1.42 -6.59
N LEU A 81 -3.86 0.97 -5.78
CA LEU A 81 -3.71 1.36 -4.37
C LEU A 81 -2.34 1.97 -4.13
N THR A 82 -2.28 3.04 -3.34
CA THR A 82 -1.02 3.65 -2.90
C THR A 82 -1.04 3.95 -1.40
N VAL A 83 0.14 3.84 -0.80
CA VAL A 83 0.41 4.22 0.59
C VAL A 83 1.70 5.06 0.59
N PRO A 84 1.65 6.34 0.98
CA PRO A 84 2.84 7.18 1.04
C PRO A 84 3.71 6.81 2.26
N ASN A 85 5.03 6.79 2.08
CA ASN A 85 5.96 6.61 3.20
C ASN A 85 6.11 7.98 3.91
N GLN A 86 5.80 8.07 5.21
CA GLN A 86 5.83 9.35 5.95
C GLN A 86 7.21 9.69 6.55
N ASP A 87 8.07 8.70 6.76
CA ASP A 87 9.41 8.89 7.31
C ASP A 87 10.49 8.57 6.27
N GLN A 88 10.63 9.43 5.25
CA GLN A 88 11.94 9.60 4.64
C GLN A 88 12.75 10.54 5.53
N ARG A 89 13.48 9.98 6.50
CA ARG A 89 14.72 10.62 6.95
C ARG A 89 15.81 10.20 5.96
N PRO A 90 16.26 11.08 5.05
CA PRO A 90 17.37 10.76 4.14
C PRO A 90 18.71 10.49 4.86
N HIS A 91 18.74 10.51 6.20
CA HIS A 91 19.97 10.48 6.98
C HIS A 91 20.36 9.10 7.55
N ASP A 92 19.53 8.06 7.40
CA ASP A 92 19.81 6.70 7.94
C ASP A 92 20.55 5.78 6.94
N TYR A 93 20.80 6.23 5.70
CA TYR A 93 21.47 5.43 4.67
C TYR A 93 22.56 6.20 3.92
N THR A 94 23.33 7.04 4.62
CA THR A 94 24.51 7.72 4.03
C THR A 94 25.62 6.76 3.56
N GLU A 95 25.52 5.46 3.84
CA GLU A 95 26.55 4.47 3.48
C GLU A 95 26.23 3.68 2.18
N THR A 96 25.05 3.86 1.56
CA THR A 96 24.65 3.08 0.37
C THR A 96 24.24 3.93 -0.84
N ASP A 97 24.29 5.26 -0.76
CA ASP A 97 24.01 6.21 -1.86
C ASP A 97 25.01 6.16 -3.04
N LEU A 98 25.91 5.16 -3.10
CA LEU A 98 26.95 5.07 -4.12
C LEU A 98 26.54 4.34 -5.40
N PHE A 99 25.33 3.78 -5.50
CA PHE A 99 24.92 3.06 -6.70
C PHE A 99 23.47 3.38 -7.09
N PRO A 100 23.24 3.79 -8.36
CA PRO A 100 21.91 4.08 -8.90
C PRO A 100 21.05 2.83 -9.15
#